data_AF-A0A4U1CVC4-F1
#
_entry.id   AF-A0A4U1CVC4-F1
#
_cell.length_a   1.000
_cell.length_b   1.000
_cell.length_c   1.000
_cell.angle_alpha   90.00
_cell.angle_beta   90.00
_cell.angle_gamma   90.00
#
_symmetry.space_group_name_H-M   'P 1'
#
loop_
_entity.id
_entity.type
_entity.pdbx_description
1 polymer ?
#
loop_
_entity_poly.entity_id
_entity_poly.type
_entity_poly.pdbx_seq_one_letter_code
_entity_poly.pdbx_strand_id
1 'polypeptide(L)'
;MEDSNRALRILLKGEKFVNMEDEFNVRMGEIELEHSDWFEKNENFHSSSELDTLGNHWVLYDDGSRLMFSFMPESNLPAVIRNKCQNAFSDTYK
;
A
#
# COMPACT_ATOMS: atom_id res chain seq x y z
N MET A 1 16.12 4.64 14.65
CA MET A 1 14.89 5.46 14.66
C MET A 1 13.69 4.66 14.14
N GLU A 2 13.88 3.74 13.19
CA GLU A 2 12.82 2.81 12.71
C GLU A 2 12.34 1.82 13.78
N ASP A 3 13.23 1.28 14.63
CA ASP A 3 12.86 0.28 15.65
C ASP A 3 11.88 0.78 16.71
N SER A 4 12.00 2.04 17.12
CA SER A 4 11.11 2.64 18.13
C SER A 4 9.67 2.79 17.60
N ASN A 5 9.50 2.99 16.29
CA ASN A 5 8.19 3.09 15.66
C ASN A 5 7.52 1.72 15.51
N ARG A 6 8.29 0.66 15.24
CA ARG A 6 7.74 -0.70 15.16
C ARG A 6 7.26 -1.20 16.52
N ALA A 7 8.04 -1.00 17.59
CA ALA A 7 7.65 -1.40 18.94
C ALA A 7 6.34 -0.70 19.39
N LEU A 8 6.20 0.60 19.09
CA LEU A 8 4.96 1.34 19.37
C LEU A 8 3.77 0.80 18.56
N ARG A 9 3.97 0.51 17.26
CA ARG A 9 2.93 -0.12 16.41
C ARG A 9 2.48 -1.47 16.99
N ILE A 10 3.41 -2.29 17.48
CA ILE A 10 3.09 -3.58 18.11
C ILE A 10 2.26 -3.38 19.38
N LEU A 11 2.64 -2.42 20.23
CA LEU A 11 1.88 -2.11 21.44
C LEU A 11 0.45 -1.65 21.14
N LEU A 12 0.25 -0.90 20.05
CA LEU A 12 -1.06 -0.35 19.68
C LEU A 12 -1.95 -1.32 18.90
N LYS A 13 -1.37 -2.10 17.97
CA LYS A 13 -2.11 -2.91 16.99
C LYS A 13 -1.96 -4.43 17.19
N GLY A 14 -0.98 -4.85 18.00
CA GLY A 14 -0.58 -6.24 18.16
C GLY A 14 0.44 -6.70 17.12
N GLU A 15 1.31 -7.61 17.52
CA GLU A 15 2.42 -8.09 16.69
C GLU A 15 1.96 -8.76 15.39
N LYS A 16 0.91 -9.58 15.46
CA LYS A 16 0.36 -10.23 14.27
C LYS A 16 -0.03 -9.21 13.21
N PHE A 17 -0.71 -8.14 13.61
CA PHE A 17 -1.14 -7.09 12.68
C PHE A 17 0.05 -6.36 12.06
N VAL A 18 1.04 -5.99 12.88
CA VAL A 18 2.25 -5.33 12.39
C VAL A 18 3.01 -6.19 11.39
N ASN A 19 3.13 -7.49 11.63
CA ASN A 19 3.77 -8.41 10.70
C ASN A 19 3.03 -8.49 9.35
N MET A 20 1.69 -8.54 9.38
CA MET A 20 0.88 -8.51 8.15
C MET A 20 1.00 -7.16 7.43
N GLU A 21 1.02 -6.05 8.16
CA GLU A 21 1.21 -4.71 7.59
C GLU A 21 2.60 -4.57 6.93
N ASP A 22 3.65 -5.08 7.58
CA ASP A 22 5.00 -5.10 7.04
C ASP A 22 5.09 -6.02 5.79
N GLU A 23 4.49 -7.21 5.82
CA GLU A 23 4.41 -8.12 4.66
C GLU A 23 3.66 -7.49 3.48
N PHE A 24 2.51 -6.86 3.74
CA PHE A 24 1.73 -6.19 2.71
C PHE A 24 2.54 -5.05 2.06
N ASN A 25 3.22 -4.22 2.87
CA ASN A 25 4.06 -3.14 2.36
C ASN A 25 5.21 -3.64 1.47
N VAL A 26 5.84 -4.76 1.82
CA VAL A 26 6.88 -5.38 0.97
C VAL A 26 6.30 -5.77 -0.38
N ARG A 27 5.16 -6.48 -0.40
CA ARG A 27 4.51 -6.88 -1.67
C ARG A 27 4.10 -5.69 -2.52
N MET A 28 3.62 -4.61 -1.91
CA MET A 28 3.28 -3.38 -2.62
C MET A 28 4.53 -2.73 -3.23
N GLY A 29 5.65 -2.71 -2.51
CA GLY A 29 6.94 -2.24 -3.05
C GLY A 29 7.44 -3.09 -4.22
N GLU A 30 7.26 -4.41 -4.18
CA GLU A 30 7.59 -5.30 -5.31
C GLU A 30 6.72 -5.02 -6.54
N ILE A 31 5.42 -4.77 -6.35
CA ILE A 31 4.51 -4.38 -7.44
C ILE A 31 4.92 -3.03 -8.04
N GLU A 32 5.27 -2.06 -7.21
CA GLU A 32 5.75 -0.75 -7.67
C GLU A 32 7.03 -0.90 -8.51
N LEU A 33 8.00 -1.67 -8.02
CA LEU A 33 9.25 -1.92 -8.73
C LEU A 33 9.04 -2.66 -10.06
N GLU A 34 8.15 -3.66 -10.10
CA GLU A 34 7.82 -4.40 -11.32
C GLU A 34 7.17 -3.50 -12.38
N HIS A 35 6.49 -2.44 -11.96
CA HIS A 35 5.80 -1.48 -12.83
C HIS A 35 6.44 -0.09 -12.80
N SER A 36 7.72 0.02 -12.43
CA SER A 36 8.43 1.31 -12.25
C SER A 36 8.36 2.17 -13.52
N ASP A 37 8.47 1.52 -14.68
CA ASP A 37 8.32 2.10 -16.01
C ASP A 37 7.01 2.88 -16.22
N TRP A 38 5.93 2.49 -15.55
CA TRP A 38 4.65 3.20 -15.60
C TRP A 38 4.70 4.42 -14.67
N PHE A 39 5.18 4.25 -13.44
CA PHE A 39 5.28 5.33 -12.45
C PHE A 39 6.24 6.45 -12.87
N GLU A 40 7.33 6.12 -13.56
CA GLU A 40 8.28 7.09 -14.11
C GLU A 40 7.70 7.94 -15.26
N LYS A 41 6.71 7.40 -15.99
CA LYS A 41 6.13 8.05 -17.19
C LYS A 41 4.82 8.78 -16.92
N ASN A 42 4.19 8.55 -15.77
CA ASN A 42 2.93 9.20 -15.43
C ASN A 42 3.16 10.41 -14.53
N GLU A 43 2.36 11.46 -14.77
CA GLU A 43 2.35 12.61 -13.89
C GLU A 43 1.87 12.19 -12.50
N ASN A 44 2.54 12.74 -11.49
CA ASN A 44 2.24 12.47 -10.11
C ASN A 44 0.79 12.77 -9.74
N PHE A 45 0.11 11.75 -9.26
CA PHE A 45 -1.27 11.81 -8.79
C PHE A 45 -1.56 12.92 -7.76
N HIS A 46 -0.59 13.30 -6.91
CA HIS A 46 -0.76 14.34 -5.86
C HIS A 46 -0.04 15.66 -6.17
N SER A 47 0.33 15.89 -7.43
CA SER A 47 0.80 17.18 -8.00
C SER A 47 1.93 17.93 -7.27
N SER A 48 2.64 17.29 -6.32
CA SER A 48 3.61 17.97 -5.44
C SER A 48 4.96 17.25 -5.26
N SER A 49 5.12 16.02 -5.75
CA SER A 49 6.40 15.31 -5.88
C SER A 49 6.82 15.10 -7.33
N GLU A 50 8.12 14.89 -7.57
CA GLU A 50 8.71 14.74 -8.91
C GLU A 50 8.35 13.42 -9.59
N LEU A 51 7.91 12.40 -8.84
CA LEU A 51 7.53 11.08 -9.35
C LEU A 51 6.27 10.57 -8.63
N ASP A 52 5.39 9.90 -9.38
CA ASP A 52 4.26 9.16 -8.81
C ASP A 52 4.75 7.84 -8.19
N THR A 53 4.05 7.35 -7.18
CA THR A 53 4.36 6.07 -6.53
C THR A 53 3.06 5.30 -6.27
N LEU A 54 3.15 3.98 -6.09
CA LEU A 54 1.99 3.17 -5.79
C LEU A 54 1.31 3.64 -4.50
N GLY A 55 2.11 4.08 -3.51
CA GLY A 55 1.64 4.62 -2.23
C GLY A 55 0.65 5.78 -2.36
N ASN A 56 0.66 6.53 -3.46
CA ASN A 56 -0.23 7.66 -3.68
C ASN A 56 -1.67 7.25 -4.02
N HIS A 57 -1.87 6.01 -4.46
CA HIS A 57 -3.12 5.59 -5.12
C HIS A 57 -4.02 4.69 -4.27
N TRP A 58 -3.62 4.32 -3.07
CA TRP A 58 -4.41 3.41 -2.23
C TRP A 58 -4.45 3.85 -0.77
N VAL A 59 -5.42 3.31 -0.05
CA VAL A 59 -5.56 3.51 1.39
C VAL A 59 -6.04 2.22 2.05
N LEU A 60 -5.48 1.95 3.23
CA LEU A 60 -6.03 0.99 4.18
C LEU A 60 -6.82 1.75 5.24
N TYR A 61 -8.04 1.32 5.51
CA TYR A 61 -8.87 1.89 6.56
C TYR A 61 -9.67 0.80 7.28
N ASP A 62 -10.02 1.05 8.53
CA ASP A 62 -10.88 0.17 9.32
C ASP A 62 -12.30 0.77 9.32
N ASP A 63 -13.30 -0.03 8.94
CA ASP A 63 -14.71 0.39 8.98
C ASP A 63 -15.40 0.10 10.33
N GLY A 64 -14.64 -0.39 11.31
CA GLY A 64 -15.09 -0.83 12.64
C GLY A 64 -15.38 -2.33 12.72
N SER A 65 -15.39 -3.04 11.58
CA SER A 65 -15.63 -4.49 11.51
C SER A 65 -14.49 -5.25 10.83
N ARG A 66 -13.83 -4.61 9.87
CA ARG A 66 -12.76 -5.21 9.08
C ARG A 66 -11.82 -4.15 8.53
N LEU A 67 -10.58 -4.57 8.32
CA LEU A 67 -9.64 -3.82 7.50
C LEU A 67 -10.11 -3.85 6.05
N MET A 68 -10.16 -2.67 5.43
CA MET A 68 -10.57 -2.45 4.05
C MET A 68 -9.40 -1.87 3.25
N PHE A 69 -9.31 -2.29 2.00
CA PHE A 69 -8.38 -1.77 1.01
C PHE A 69 -9.17 -1.11 -0.12
N SER A 70 -8.81 0.13 -0.45
CA SER A 70 -9.42 0.84 -1.57
C SER A 70 -8.38 1.64 -2.34
N PHE A 71 -8.64 1.85 -3.63
CA PHE A 71 -7.95 2.85 -4.41
C PHE A 71 -8.53 4.23 -4.16
N MET A 72 -7.70 5.26 -4.32
CA MET A 72 -8.14 6.65 -4.32
C MET A 72 -9.09 6.88 -5.51
N PRO A 73 -10.18 7.67 -5.37
CA PRO A 73 -11.19 7.83 -6.41
C PRO A 73 -10.63 8.28 -7.76
N GLU A 74 -9.68 9.20 -7.74
CA GLU A 74 -9.05 9.78 -8.94
C GLU A 74 -7.88 8.91 -9.47
N SER A 75 -7.54 7.79 -8.81
CA SER A 75 -6.40 6.97 -9.22
C SER A 75 -6.54 6.54 -10.68
N ASN A 76 -5.49 6.72 -11.47
CA ASN A 76 -5.40 6.28 -12.86
C ASN A 76 -4.63 4.96 -13.01
N LEU A 77 -4.40 4.22 -11.90
CA LEU A 77 -3.67 2.96 -11.94
C LEU A 77 -4.29 1.98 -12.96
N PRO A 78 -3.46 1.40 -13.85
CA PRO A 78 -3.88 0.36 -14.76
C PRO A 78 -4.54 -0.81 -14.02
N ALA A 79 -5.53 -1.44 -14.65
CA ALA A 79 -6.24 -2.59 -14.07
C ALA A 79 -5.29 -3.73 -13.67
N VAL A 80 -4.19 -3.93 -14.41
CA VAL A 80 -3.17 -4.93 -14.07
C VAL A 80 -2.51 -4.65 -12.71
N ILE A 81 -2.14 -3.40 -12.43
CA ILE A 81 -1.53 -3.01 -11.15
C ILE A 81 -2.58 -3.11 -10.04
N ARG A 82 -3.80 -2.62 -10.29
CA ARG A 82 -4.91 -2.71 -9.32
C ARG A 82 -5.21 -4.14 -8.89
N ASN A 83 -5.30 -5.06 -9.83
CA ASN A 83 -5.57 -6.47 -9.55
C ASN A 83 -4.44 -7.10 -8.72
N LYS A 84 -3.17 -6.75 -9.00
CA LYS A 84 -2.03 -7.21 -8.20
C LYS A 84 -2.12 -6.72 -6.75
N CYS A 85 -2.47 -5.45 -6.54
CA CYS A 85 -2.62 -4.90 -5.19
C CYS A 85 -3.77 -5.56 -4.42
N GLN A 86 -4.92 -5.78 -5.08
CA GLN A 86 -6.06 -6.46 -4.48
C GLN A 86 -5.75 -7.90 -4.09
N ASN A 87 -4.99 -8.61 -4.94
CA ASN A 87 -4.52 -9.96 -4.63
C ASN A 87 -3.53 -9.96 -3.46
N ALA A 88 -2.58 -9.01 -3.44
CA ALA A 88 -1.65 -8.87 -2.33
C ALA A 88 -2.38 -8.63 -1.00
N PHE A 89 -3.39 -7.74 -0.99
CA PHE A 89 -4.20 -7.49 0.20
C PHE A 89 -4.97 -8.75 0.64
N SER A 90 -5.64 -9.39 -0.31
CA SER A 90 -6.42 -10.60 -0.03
C SER A 90 -5.55 -11.73 0.49
N ASP A 91 -4.33 -11.90 -0.01
CA ASP A 91 -3.43 -12.96 0.42
C ASP A 91 -2.84 -12.69 1.82
N THR A 92 -2.55 -11.44 2.15
CA THR A 92 -1.95 -11.08 3.45
C THR A 92 -2.96 -11.06 4.59
N TYR A 93 -4.21 -10.67 4.34
CA TYR A 93 -5.24 -10.47 5.38
C TYR A 93 -6.38 -11.51 5.34
N LYS A 94 -6.12 -12.69 4.78
CA LYS A 94 -7.03 -13.86 4.78
C LYS A 94 -7.44 -14.31 6.17
#